data_AF-A0A4Y2GTA2-F1
#
_entry.id   AF-A0A4Y2GTA2-F1
#
_cell.length_a   1.000
_cell.length_b   1.000
_cell.length_c   1.000
_cell.angle_alpha   90.00
_cell.angle_beta   90.00
_cell.angle_gamma   90.00
#
_symmetry.space_group_name_H-M   'P 1'
#
loop_
_entity.id
_entity.type
_entity.pdbx_description
1 polymer ?
#
loop_
_entity_poly.entity_id
_entity_poly.type
_entity_poly.pdbx_seq_one_letter_code
_entity_poly.pdbx_strand_id
1 'polypeptide(L)'
;MERVSDETDVVIVGGGPAGMSAAIRLKQLAAEKQKDIRVCLVEKASEIGGHILSGACIETEALDSLIPDWKEKDAPIKTSVKSDKFALLTKNKRIPIPIFK
;
A
#
# COMPACT_ATOMS: atom_id res chain seq x y z
N MET A 1 -1.26 -2.91 -37.31
CA MET A 1 -2.27 -3.25 -36.30
C MET A 1 -2.60 -1.97 -35.57
N GLU A 2 -3.85 -1.52 -35.65
CA GLU A 2 -4.31 -0.29 -35.00
C GLU A 2 -4.56 -0.58 -33.51
N ARG A 3 -4.11 0.30 -32.60
CA ARG A 3 -4.30 0.13 -31.15
C ARG A 3 -5.44 1.03 -30.70
N VAL A 4 -6.30 0.52 -29.83
CA VAL A 4 -7.30 1.36 -29.14
C VAL A 4 -6.56 2.31 -28.20
N SER A 5 -6.95 3.58 -28.22
CA SER A 5 -6.43 4.64 -27.36
C SER A 5 -7.54 5.19 -26.46
N ASP A 6 -7.15 5.68 -25.30
CA ASP A 6 -8.06 6.28 -24.32
C ASP A 6 -7.36 7.47 -23.63
N GLU A 7 -8.09 8.54 -23.33
CA GLU A 7 -7.53 9.82 -22.84
C GLU A 7 -7.80 10.03 -21.36
N THR A 8 -6.76 10.31 -20.56
CA THR A 8 -6.89 10.51 -19.11
C THR A 8 -5.91 11.56 -18.63
N ASP A 9 -6.22 12.26 -17.55
CA ASP A 9 -5.32 13.28 -17.00
C ASP A 9 -4.08 12.65 -16.35
N VAL A 10 -4.27 11.50 -15.69
CA VAL A 10 -3.20 10.74 -15.06
C VAL A 10 -3.38 9.24 -15.31
N VAL A 11 -2.34 8.58 -15.82
CA VAL A 11 -2.22 7.11 -15.86
C VAL A 11 -1.26 6.66 -14.75
N ILE A 12 -1.67 5.69 -13.95
CA ILE A 12 -0.84 5.03 -12.93
C ILE A 12 -0.65 3.57 -13.34
N VAL A 13 0.60 3.14 -13.47
CA VAL A 13 0.94 1.75 -13.81
C VAL A 13 1.35 1.01 -12.54
N GLY A 14 0.50 0.08 -12.10
CA GLY A 14 0.67 -0.76 -10.91
C GLY A 14 -0.36 -0.44 -9.80
N GLY A 15 -1.14 -1.44 -9.42
CA GLY A 15 -2.15 -1.39 -8.35
C GLY A 15 -1.65 -1.81 -6.98
N GLY A 16 -0.35 -1.65 -6.72
CA GLY A 16 0.24 -1.84 -5.39
C GLY A 16 -0.03 -0.65 -4.44
N PRO A 17 0.50 -0.69 -3.20
CA PRO A 17 0.27 0.36 -2.22
C PRO A 17 0.62 1.77 -2.73
N ALA A 18 1.75 1.93 -3.44
CA ALA A 18 2.15 3.23 -3.96
C ALA A 18 1.19 3.78 -5.03
N GLY A 19 0.79 2.94 -6.00
CA GLY A 19 -0.12 3.35 -7.07
C GLY A 19 -1.53 3.65 -6.57
N MET A 20 -2.04 2.81 -5.66
CA MET A 20 -3.33 3.04 -5.01
C MET A 20 -3.29 4.32 -4.15
N SER A 21 -2.22 4.54 -3.38
CA SER A 21 -2.07 5.77 -2.59
C SER A 21 -2.06 7.02 -3.46
N ALA A 22 -1.34 7.00 -4.59
CA ALA A 22 -1.33 8.11 -5.55
C ALA A 22 -2.73 8.35 -6.14
N ALA A 23 -3.42 7.29 -6.58
CA ALA A 23 -4.76 7.40 -7.15
C ALA A 23 -5.77 7.98 -6.15
N ILE A 24 -5.76 7.47 -4.92
CA ILE A 24 -6.62 7.94 -3.82
C ILE A 24 -6.33 9.42 -3.54
N ARG A 25 -5.06 9.80 -3.35
CA ARG A 25 -4.72 11.19 -3.01
C ARG A 25 -5.07 12.16 -4.13
N LEU A 26 -4.88 11.77 -5.39
CA LEU A 26 -5.29 12.58 -6.54
C LEU A 26 -6.80 12.82 -6.55
N LYS A 27 -7.62 11.79 -6.33
CA LYS A 27 -9.08 11.96 -6.28
C LYS A 27 -9.53 12.77 -5.06
N GLN A 28 -8.88 12.62 -3.90
CA GLN A 28 -9.13 13.48 -2.73
C GLN A 28 -8.83 14.95 -3.04
N LEU A 29 -7.65 15.26 -3.57
CA LEU A 29 -7.26 16.63 -3.94
C LEU A 29 -8.18 17.24 -5.02
N ALA A 30 -8.64 16.43 -5.96
CA ALA A 30 -9.59 16.85 -6.98
C ALA A 30 -10.94 17.21 -6.36
N ALA A 31 -11.46 16.38 -5.45
CA ALA A 31 -12.69 16.66 -4.71
C ALA A 31 -12.57 17.93 -3.85
N GLU A 32 -11.47 18.09 -3.11
CA GLU A 32 -11.18 19.30 -2.32
C GLU A 32 -11.22 20.58 -3.19
N LYS A 33 -10.70 20.50 -4.42
CA LYS A 33 -10.63 21.62 -5.37
C LYS A 33 -11.84 21.71 -6.30
N GLN A 34 -12.85 20.86 -6.12
CA GLN A 34 -14.03 20.75 -7.00
C GLN A 34 -13.65 20.63 -8.48
N LYS A 35 -12.59 19.87 -8.76
CA LYS A 35 -12.14 19.55 -10.11
C LYS A 35 -12.53 18.13 -10.45
N ASP A 36 -12.99 17.94 -11.67
CA ASP A 36 -13.05 16.60 -12.24
C ASP A 36 -11.72 16.27 -12.91
N ILE A 37 -11.15 15.13 -12.53
CA ILE A 37 -9.95 14.56 -13.16
C ILE A 37 -10.18 13.07 -13.35
N ARG A 38 -9.76 12.59 -14.52
CA ARG A 38 -9.75 11.18 -14.86
C ARG A 38 -8.40 10.57 -14.47
N VAL A 39 -8.44 9.66 -13.50
CA VAL A 39 -7.30 8.87 -13.06
C VAL A 39 -7.52 7.43 -13.49
N CYS A 40 -6.68 6.94 -14.39
CA CYS A 40 -6.68 5.54 -14.83
C CYS A 40 -5.55 4.79 -14.12
N LEU A 41 -5.90 3.74 -13.36
CA LEU A 41 -4.92 2.84 -12.77
C LEU A 41 -5.00 1.49 -13.47
N VAL A 42 -3.86 0.98 -13.92
CA VAL A 42 -3.76 -0.33 -14.58
C VAL A 42 -2.91 -1.26 -13.74
N GLU A 43 -3.37 -2.50 -13.56
CA GLU A 43 -2.67 -3.56 -12.82
C GLU A 43 -2.63 -4.82 -13.68
N LYS A 44 -1.53 -5.56 -13.59
CA LYS A 44 -1.30 -6.81 -14.33
C LYS A 44 -2.09 -7.98 -13.72
N ALA A 45 -2.28 -7.97 -12.40
CA ALA A 45 -3.05 -9.00 -11.70
C ALA A 45 -4.50 -9.02 -12.18
N SER A 46 -5.11 -10.21 -12.22
CA SER A 46 -6.54 -10.36 -12.53
C SER A 46 -7.44 -9.67 -11.51
N GLU A 47 -6.95 -9.55 -10.28
CA GLU A 47 -7.61 -8.86 -9.16
C GLU A 47 -6.58 -8.01 -8.42
N ILE A 48 -7.00 -6.86 -7.89
CA ILE A 48 -6.12 -5.99 -7.10
C ILE A 48 -5.57 -6.77 -5.91
N GLY A 49 -4.25 -6.74 -5.76
CA GLY A 49 -3.55 -7.51 -4.72
C GLY A 49 -3.07 -8.89 -5.16
N GLY A 50 -3.53 -9.43 -6.30
CA GLY A 50 -3.19 -10.80 -6.75
C GLY A 50 -1.70 -11.05 -7.03
N HIS A 51 -0.90 -9.98 -7.18
CA HIS A 51 0.56 -10.07 -7.32
C HIS A 51 1.34 -9.43 -6.15
N ILE A 52 0.67 -9.02 -5.07
CA ILE A 52 1.35 -8.43 -3.91
C ILE A 52 1.94 -9.56 -3.05
N LEU A 53 3.25 -9.49 -2.79
CA LEU A 53 3.96 -10.39 -1.90
C LEU A 53 4.73 -9.57 -0.86
N SER A 54 4.48 -9.81 0.43
CA SER A 54 5.18 -9.14 1.52
C SER A 54 5.08 -9.95 2.82
N GLY A 55 6.07 -9.79 3.71
CA GLY A 55 5.95 -10.21 5.11
C GLY A 55 5.06 -9.29 5.96
N ALA A 56 4.75 -8.09 5.44
CA ALA A 56 3.73 -7.17 5.92
C ALA A 56 3.78 -6.82 7.43
N CYS A 57 4.96 -6.44 7.93
CA CYS A 57 5.06 -5.64 9.15
C CYS A 57 4.94 -4.15 8.76
N ILE A 58 3.81 -3.53 9.06
CA ILE A 58 3.41 -2.24 8.50
C ILE A 58 3.58 -1.13 9.53
N GLU A 59 4.27 -0.06 9.15
CA GLU A 59 4.21 1.23 9.85
C GLU A 59 2.96 1.99 9.36
N THR A 60 2.08 2.39 10.27
CA THR A 60 0.74 2.87 9.89
C THR A 60 0.68 4.35 9.55
N GLU A 61 1.72 5.13 9.83
CA GLU A 61 1.73 6.59 9.65
C GLU A 61 1.27 7.05 8.25
N ALA A 62 1.73 6.36 7.20
CA ALA A 62 1.33 6.69 5.82
C ALA A 62 -0.17 6.44 5.57
N LEU A 63 -0.74 5.41 6.19
CA LEU A 63 -2.17 5.12 6.10
C LEU A 63 -2.99 6.08 6.96
N ASP A 64 -2.49 6.42 8.16
CA ASP A 64 -3.07 7.44 9.05
C ASP A 64 -3.15 8.80 8.34
N SER A 65 -2.16 9.15 7.52
CA SER A 65 -2.17 10.39 6.72
C SER A 65 -3.12 10.32 5.52
N LEU A 66 -3.16 9.19 4.80
CA LEU A 66 -3.94 9.07 3.56
C LEU A 66 -5.45 8.83 3.81
N ILE A 67 -5.78 8.03 4.82
CA ILE A 67 -7.15 7.63 5.17
C ILE A 67 -7.28 7.68 6.70
N PRO A 68 -7.45 8.85 7.33
CA PRO A 68 -7.37 9.00 8.78
C PRO A 68 -8.34 8.14 9.59
N ASP A 69 -9.47 7.76 9.00
CA ASP A 69 -10.53 6.94 9.57
C ASP A 69 -10.44 5.46 9.15
N TRP A 70 -9.29 4.99 8.63
CA TRP A 70 -9.13 3.62 8.13
C TRP A 70 -9.48 2.53 9.15
N LYS A 71 -9.26 2.80 10.45
CA LYS A 71 -9.56 1.87 11.56
C LYS A 71 -11.06 1.57 11.68
N GLU A 72 -11.90 2.51 11.28
CA GLU A 72 -13.36 2.38 11.31
C GLU A 72 -13.91 1.71 10.05
N LYS A 73 -13.11 1.64 8.97
CA LYS A 73 -13.49 1.08 7.66
C LYS A 73 -13.21 -0.43 7.51
N ASP A 74 -13.11 -1.18 8.61
CA ASP A 74 -12.75 -2.62 8.63
C ASP A 74 -11.48 -2.94 7.83
N ALA A 75 -10.46 -2.06 7.89
CA ALA A 75 -9.20 -2.35 7.24
C ALA A 75 -8.57 -3.65 7.81
N PRO A 76 -7.92 -4.48 6.98
CA PRO A 76 -7.37 -5.78 7.39
C PRO A 76 -6.07 -5.67 8.21
N ILE A 77 -5.84 -4.57 8.93
CA ILE A 77 -4.69 -4.35 9.82
C ILE A 77 -5.15 -4.56 11.27
N LYS A 78 -5.28 -5.82 11.67
CA LYS A 78 -5.89 -6.23 12.94
C LYS A 78 -4.88 -6.65 14.02
N THR A 79 -3.60 -6.77 13.67
CA THR A 79 -2.56 -7.33 14.53
C THR A 79 -1.50 -6.30 14.90
N SER A 80 -1.59 -5.74 16.11
CA SER A 80 -0.57 -4.82 16.64
C SER A 80 0.70 -5.59 17.06
N VAL A 81 1.87 -5.07 16.67
CA VAL A 81 3.18 -5.61 17.05
C VAL A 81 3.43 -5.33 18.53
N LYS A 82 3.64 -6.39 19.32
CA LYS A 82 3.85 -6.31 20.78
C LYS A 82 5.32 -6.42 21.19
N SER A 83 6.15 -7.06 20.38
CA SER A 83 7.55 -7.32 20.69
C SER A 83 8.35 -7.63 19.44
N ASP A 84 9.57 -7.09 19.37
CA ASP A 84 10.55 -7.43 18.34
C ASP A 84 11.59 -8.40 18.89
N LYS A 85 12.04 -9.35 18.06
CA LYS A 85 13.09 -10.30 18.42
C LYS A 85 14.03 -10.50 17.25
N PHE A 86 15.32 -10.33 17.50
CA PHE A 86 16.38 -10.56 16.52
C PHE A 86 17.33 -11.65 17.02
N ALA A 87 17.83 -12.50 16.12
CA ALA A 87 18.71 -13.60 16.50
C ALA A 87 19.59 -14.06 15.34
N LEU A 88 20.80 -14.52 15.67
CA LEU A 88 21.67 -15.27 14.77
C LEU A 88 21.34 -16.76 14.86
N LEU A 89 21.15 -17.41 13.71
CA LEU A 89 20.91 -18.85 13.62
C LEU A 89 22.20 -19.58 13.25
N THR A 90 22.45 -20.71 13.91
CA THR A 90 23.43 -21.73 13.52
C THR A 90 22.69 -23.04 13.25
N LYS A 91 23.37 -24.07 12.75
CA LYS A 91 22.76 -25.39 12.47
C LYS A 91 21.85 -25.89 13.61
N ASN A 92 22.26 -25.70 14.87
CA ASN A 92 21.59 -26.26 16.05
C ASN A 92 21.25 -25.22 17.15
N LYS A 93 21.47 -23.92 16.92
CA LYS A 93 21.28 -22.88 17.97
C LYS A 93 20.66 -21.61 17.40
N ARG A 94 19.92 -20.91 18.27
CA ARG A 94 19.45 -19.54 18.08
C ARG A 94 20.11 -18.66 19.15
N ILE A 95 20.93 -17.70 18.73
CA ILE A 95 21.64 -16.78 19.63
C ILE A 95 20.88 -15.44 19.59
N PRO A 96 20.17 -15.04 20.66
CA PRO A 96 19.46 -13.77 20.70
C PRO A 96 20.42 -12.60 20.56
N ILE A 97 20.02 -11.59 19.78
CA ILE A 97 20.74 -10.33 19.64
C ILE A 97 19.87 -9.25 20.28
N PRO A 98 20.39 -8.46 21.24
CA PRO A 98 19.67 -7.33 21.82
C PRO A 98 19.26 -6.34 20.73
N ILE A 99 17.99 -5.94 20.74
CA ILE A 99 17.50 -4.83 19.92
C ILE A 99 17.64 -3.58 20.79
N PHE A 100 18.56 -2.69 20.42
CA PHE A 100 18.64 -1.37 21.02
C PHE A 100 17.54 -0.51 20.41
N LYS A 101 16.66 0.03 21.25
CA LYS A 101 15.66 1.02 20.87
C LYS A 101 16.23 2.41 21.10
#